data_AF-A0A2G5UI34-F1
#
_entry.id   AF-A0A2G5UI34-F1
#
_cell.length_a   1.000
_cell.length_b   1.000
_cell.length_c   1.000
_cell.angle_alpha   90.00
_cell.angle_beta   90.00
_cell.angle_gamma   90.00
#
_symmetry.space_group_name_H-M   'P 1'
#
loop_
_entity.id
_entity.type
_entity.pdbx_description
1 polymer ?
#
loop_
_entity_poly.entity_id
_entity_poly.type
_entity_poly.pdbx_seq_one_letter_code
_entity_poly.pdbx_strand_id
1 'polypeptide(L)'
;MDPSASDFTQSTQLSSSSSPSVGLHGRPLPGLIDGIEDTQIMTQSLARDQSSSASGDEMEESYSMSQTSVRKRDRKKRKRLADSLRIASKRKSEDVEEKRLRLLSNSDRNAIRRSQETPQVKINRLRKINENMFSKRSSSTAEEQEKRRDCERDRIRDKRSTEPEDVRKMRSRAVAQRSCAVKAQETIAQTLARRSADLARKAKSSGALLGIAASNHRPMAHYLGRMNQECSFCKAQYFKVETTKQGKFNSCCMGGAVKLEQKPIPLALKKLFLTNKDSKNKDLWKEAKNFKENCRQYNNSLAMA
;
A
#
# COMPACT_ATOMS: atom_id res chain seq x y z
N MET A 1 38.66 -36.99 22.62
CA MET A 1 37.39 -37.07 23.36
C MET A 1 36.65 -35.78 23.04
N ASP A 2 36.04 -35.77 21.86
CA ASP A 2 35.25 -34.65 21.32
C ASP A 2 33.78 -35.05 21.34
N PRO A 3 32.84 -34.15 21.67
CA PRO A 3 31.45 -34.33 21.30
C PRO A 3 31.10 -33.42 20.11
N SER A 4 30.68 -34.10 19.05
CA SER A 4 30.12 -33.62 17.79
C SER A 4 28.81 -32.83 17.97
N ALA A 5 28.74 -31.68 17.32
CA ALA A 5 27.51 -30.91 17.09
C ALA A 5 26.74 -31.52 15.90
N SER A 6 25.45 -31.85 16.11
CA SER A 6 24.52 -32.28 15.07
C SER A 6 23.64 -31.11 14.64
N ASP A 7 23.81 -30.66 13.41
CA ASP A 7 22.97 -29.68 12.73
C ASP A 7 21.58 -30.26 12.44
N PHE A 8 20.54 -29.54 12.89
CA PHE A 8 19.14 -29.82 12.57
C PHE A 8 18.58 -28.70 11.69
N THR A 9 18.70 -28.86 10.37
CA THR A 9 18.10 -27.95 9.39
C THR A 9 16.62 -28.31 9.17
N GLN A 10 15.69 -27.50 9.68
CA GLN A 10 14.28 -27.59 9.30
C GLN A 10 14.02 -26.82 8.00
N SER A 11 13.75 -27.57 6.92
CA SER A 11 13.21 -27.08 5.66
C SER A 11 11.82 -26.47 5.85
N THR A 12 11.72 -25.13 5.77
CA THR A 12 10.42 -24.44 5.67
C THR A 12 9.98 -24.40 4.21
N GLN A 13 9.03 -25.26 3.86
CA GLN A 13 8.37 -25.24 2.55
C GLN A 13 7.45 -24.01 2.44
N LEU A 14 7.78 -23.11 1.52
CA LEU A 14 6.95 -21.99 1.11
C LEU A 14 5.95 -22.48 0.05
N SER A 15 4.67 -22.55 0.41
CA SER A 15 3.57 -22.79 -0.52
C SER A 15 3.23 -21.50 -1.27
N SER A 16 3.64 -21.45 -2.53
CA SER A 16 3.31 -20.43 -3.53
C SER A 16 1.94 -20.72 -4.15
N SER A 17 0.89 -20.02 -3.71
CA SER A 17 -0.38 -19.98 -4.44
C SER A 17 -0.37 -18.79 -5.41
N SER A 18 -0.10 -19.12 -6.68
CA SER A 18 -0.22 -18.28 -7.86
C SER A 18 -1.66 -17.77 -8.04
N SER A 19 -1.79 -16.46 -8.27
CA SER A 19 -3.04 -15.83 -8.72
C SER A 19 -3.11 -15.89 -10.26
N PRO A 20 -4.26 -16.22 -10.89
CA PRO A 20 -4.37 -16.15 -12.33
C PRO A 20 -4.65 -14.73 -12.80
N SER A 21 -3.93 -14.35 -13.85
CA SER A 21 -4.22 -13.22 -14.74
C SER A 21 -5.56 -13.46 -15.45
N VAL A 22 -6.35 -12.41 -15.63
CA VAL A 22 -7.55 -12.46 -16.48
C VAL A 22 -7.37 -11.43 -17.59
N GLY A 23 -7.17 -11.97 -18.79
CA GLY A 23 -7.15 -11.26 -20.05
C GLY A 23 -8.55 -10.88 -20.54
N LEU A 24 -8.54 -10.01 -21.54
CA LEU A 24 -9.68 -9.39 -22.21
C LEU A 24 -10.46 -10.37 -23.10
N HIS A 25 -11.72 -9.98 -23.34
CA HIS A 25 -12.68 -10.35 -24.39
C HIS A 25 -13.69 -11.48 -24.15
N GLY A 26 -14.96 -11.16 -24.45
CA GLY A 26 -16.02 -12.12 -24.78
C GLY A 26 -17.34 -11.89 -24.07
N ARG A 27 -18.21 -11.01 -24.58
CA ARG A 27 -19.65 -11.04 -24.27
C ARG A 27 -20.27 -12.37 -24.73
N PRO A 28 -21.28 -12.88 -24.02
CA PRO A 28 -22.60 -13.00 -24.66
C PRO A 28 -23.76 -12.45 -23.80
N LEU A 29 -24.87 -12.24 -24.52
CA LEU A 29 -26.13 -11.56 -24.18
C LEU A 29 -26.92 -12.14 -22.98
N PRO A 30 -27.88 -11.36 -22.42
CA PRO A 30 -28.49 -11.64 -21.13
C PRO A 30 -29.69 -12.60 -21.24
N GLY A 31 -29.63 -13.69 -20.47
CA GLY A 31 -30.75 -14.55 -20.15
C GLY A 31 -31.49 -14.04 -18.92
N LEU A 32 -32.64 -13.42 -19.17
CA LEU A 32 -33.75 -13.09 -18.28
C LEU A 32 -33.91 -14.03 -17.07
N ILE A 33 -33.65 -13.54 -15.85
CA ILE A 33 -34.24 -14.10 -14.62
C ILE A 33 -34.74 -12.95 -13.75
N ASP A 34 -36.06 -12.87 -13.76
CA ASP A 34 -36.99 -12.01 -13.03
C ASP A 34 -36.85 -12.16 -11.51
N GLY A 35 -36.85 -11.03 -10.81
CA GLY A 35 -36.30 -10.94 -9.46
C GLY A 35 -36.80 -9.77 -8.61
N ILE A 36 -38.11 -9.51 -8.65
CA ILE A 36 -38.90 -8.86 -7.58
C ILE A 36 -38.55 -7.38 -7.37
N GLU A 37 -39.23 -6.51 -8.11
CA GLU A 37 -39.43 -5.11 -7.72
C GLU A 37 -40.93 -4.87 -7.51
N ASP A 38 -41.22 -4.36 -6.31
CA ASP A 38 -42.29 -3.43 -5.96
C ASP A 38 -43.71 -3.71 -6.47
N THR A 39 -44.49 -4.35 -5.59
CA THR A 39 -45.96 -4.38 -5.69
C THR A 39 -46.54 -3.02 -5.26
N GLN A 40 -46.46 -2.03 -6.15
CA GLN A 40 -47.44 -0.94 -6.17
C GLN A 40 -48.77 -1.52 -6.70
N ILE A 41 -49.79 -1.49 -5.84
CA ILE A 41 -51.13 -1.98 -6.16
C ILE A 41 -51.84 -0.89 -6.97
N MET A 42 -51.85 -1.04 -8.30
CA MET A 42 -52.76 -0.32 -9.19
C MET A 42 -54.09 -1.09 -9.27
N THR A 43 -55.13 -0.57 -8.65
CA THR A 43 -56.52 -0.99 -8.89
C THR A 43 -56.99 -0.44 -10.23
N GLN A 44 -57.32 -1.32 -11.18
CA GLN A 44 -58.11 -0.96 -12.37
C GLN A 44 -59.32 -1.86 -12.51
N SER A 45 -60.42 -1.19 -12.86
CA SER A 45 -61.81 -1.62 -12.87
C SER A 45 -62.12 -2.63 -13.97
N LEU A 46 -62.99 -3.59 -13.66
CA LEU A 46 -63.56 -4.53 -14.61
C LEU A 46 -64.63 -3.84 -15.46
N ALA A 47 -64.36 -3.66 -16.76
CA ALA A 47 -65.37 -3.47 -17.78
C ALA A 47 -65.51 -4.76 -18.59
N ARG A 48 -66.76 -5.16 -18.71
CA ARG A 48 -67.32 -6.28 -19.47
C ARG A 48 -67.41 -5.87 -20.93
N ASP A 49 -67.12 -6.78 -21.86
CA ASP A 49 -67.88 -6.85 -23.11
C ASP A 49 -67.75 -8.21 -23.81
N GLN A 50 -68.87 -8.57 -24.45
CA GLN A 50 -69.18 -9.82 -25.13
C GLN A 50 -68.84 -9.69 -26.62
N SER A 51 -68.47 -10.80 -27.28
CA SER A 51 -69.21 -11.39 -28.42
C SER A 51 -68.33 -12.33 -29.27
N SER A 52 -68.86 -13.54 -29.53
CA SER A 52 -68.84 -14.35 -30.79
C SER A 52 -67.58 -14.37 -31.68
N SER A 53 -67.14 -15.45 -32.33
CA SER A 53 -67.65 -16.79 -32.64
C SER A 53 -66.61 -17.40 -33.61
N ALA A 54 -66.19 -18.66 -33.44
CA ALA A 54 -65.73 -19.48 -34.57
C ALA A 54 -65.50 -20.94 -34.14
N SER A 55 -66.16 -21.81 -34.90
CA SER A 55 -66.08 -23.26 -35.01
C SER A 55 -64.68 -23.89 -34.97
N GLY A 56 -64.59 -25.08 -34.36
CA GLY A 56 -63.45 -25.99 -34.48
C GLY A 56 -63.55 -27.12 -33.47
N ASP A 57 -64.40 -28.10 -33.74
CA ASP A 57 -64.37 -29.42 -33.11
C ASP A 57 -63.05 -30.14 -33.48
N GLU A 58 -62.59 -31.03 -32.59
CA GLU A 58 -61.42 -31.92 -32.69
C GLU A 58 -60.03 -31.36 -32.29
N MET A 59 -59.83 -31.01 -31.01
CA MET A 59 -58.55 -31.26 -30.30
C MET A 59 -58.63 -31.18 -28.76
N GLU A 60 -59.72 -31.63 -28.12
CA GLU A 60 -60.00 -31.28 -26.71
C GLU A 60 -59.33 -32.13 -25.62
N GLU A 61 -58.69 -33.26 -25.94
CA GLU A 61 -58.22 -34.18 -24.88
C GLU A 61 -56.77 -33.93 -24.40
N SER A 62 -55.95 -33.22 -25.18
CA SER A 62 -54.56 -32.91 -24.81
C SER A 62 -54.38 -31.52 -24.16
N TYR A 63 -55.35 -30.60 -24.36
CA TYR A 63 -55.32 -29.25 -23.79
C TYR A 63 -55.90 -29.14 -22.37
N SER A 64 -56.74 -30.08 -21.95
CA SER A 64 -57.38 -30.08 -20.62
C SER A 64 -56.40 -30.43 -19.49
N MET A 65 -55.41 -31.28 -19.74
CA MET A 65 -54.40 -31.71 -18.76
C MET A 65 -53.38 -30.61 -18.42
N SER A 66 -53.05 -29.74 -19.38
CA SER A 66 -52.16 -28.59 -19.18
C SER A 66 -52.80 -27.51 -18.28
N GLN A 67 -54.09 -27.22 -18.45
CA GLN A 67 -54.80 -26.17 -17.72
C GLN A 67 -54.97 -26.47 -16.23
N THR A 68 -55.17 -27.73 -15.84
CA THR A 68 -55.30 -28.11 -14.41
C THR A 68 -53.99 -27.91 -13.64
N SER A 69 -52.84 -28.13 -14.29
CA SER A 69 -51.52 -27.94 -13.69
C SER A 69 -51.20 -26.45 -13.45
N VAL A 70 -51.57 -25.58 -14.38
CA VAL A 70 -51.45 -24.11 -14.27
C VAL A 70 -52.36 -23.59 -13.17
N ARG A 71 -53.63 -24.02 -13.12
CA ARG A 71 -54.58 -23.67 -12.05
C ARG A 71 -54.10 -24.10 -10.66
N LYS A 72 -53.48 -25.28 -10.53
CA LYS A 72 -52.88 -25.75 -9.26
C LYS A 72 -51.65 -24.93 -8.87
N ARG A 73 -50.78 -24.59 -9.81
CA ARG A 73 -49.61 -23.71 -9.60
C ARG A 73 -50.04 -22.33 -9.12
N ASP A 74 -51.06 -21.74 -9.74
CA ASP A 74 -51.56 -20.42 -9.40
C ASP A 74 -52.32 -20.40 -8.07
N ARG A 75 -53.09 -21.46 -7.76
CA ARG A 75 -53.69 -21.64 -6.43
C ARG A 75 -52.60 -21.72 -5.34
N LYS A 76 -51.50 -22.43 -5.59
CA LYS A 76 -50.36 -22.51 -4.66
C LYS A 76 -49.65 -21.16 -4.51
N LYS A 77 -49.47 -20.40 -5.60
CA LYS A 77 -48.92 -19.03 -5.56
C LYS A 77 -49.82 -18.10 -4.73
N ARG A 78 -51.14 -18.09 -4.99
CA ARG A 78 -52.12 -17.29 -4.25
C ARG A 78 -52.13 -17.64 -2.76
N LYS A 79 -52.09 -18.93 -2.40
CA LYS A 79 -51.99 -19.37 -1.00
C LYS A 79 -50.70 -18.86 -0.33
N ARG A 80 -49.55 -18.96 -1.01
CA ARG A 80 -48.28 -18.43 -0.50
C ARG A 80 -48.32 -16.91 -0.30
N LEU A 81 -48.93 -16.17 -1.22
CA LEU A 81 -49.11 -14.73 -1.10
C LEU A 81 -50.01 -14.39 0.10
N ALA A 82 -51.15 -15.05 0.25
CA ALA A 82 -52.04 -14.87 1.40
C ALA A 82 -51.33 -15.20 2.73
N ASP A 83 -50.57 -16.30 2.79
CA ASP A 83 -49.78 -16.66 3.97
C ASP A 83 -48.69 -15.62 4.26
N SER A 84 -48.01 -15.09 3.23
CA SER A 84 -47.01 -14.03 3.41
C SER A 84 -47.63 -12.73 3.91
N LEU A 85 -48.81 -12.36 3.42
CA LEU A 85 -49.55 -11.18 3.88
C LEU A 85 -50.00 -11.34 5.32
N ARG A 86 -50.54 -12.51 5.69
CA ARG A 86 -50.91 -12.80 7.08
C ARG A 86 -49.70 -12.72 8.02
N ILE A 87 -48.56 -13.29 7.63
CA ILE A 87 -47.32 -13.21 8.42
C ILE A 87 -46.82 -11.77 8.51
N ALA A 88 -46.90 -10.99 7.43
CA ALA A 88 -46.53 -9.58 7.43
C ALA A 88 -47.43 -8.77 8.38
N SER A 89 -48.75 -8.98 8.34
CA SER A 89 -49.70 -8.33 9.26
C SER A 89 -49.42 -8.71 10.71
N LYS A 90 -49.17 -9.99 11.01
CA LYS A 90 -48.77 -10.42 12.36
C LYS A 90 -47.50 -9.72 12.83
N ARG A 91 -46.48 -9.62 11.96
CA ARG A 91 -45.22 -8.92 12.27
C ARG A 91 -45.38 -7.41 12.47
N LYS A 92 -46.39 -6.80 11.85
CA LYS A 92 -46.71 -5.38 12.05
C LYS A 92 -47.37 -5.12 13.41
N SER A 93 -48.09 -6.10 13.94
CA SER A 93 -48.74 -6.02 15.25
C SER A 93 -47.90 -6.63 16.39
N GLU A 94 -46.67 -7.08 16.13
CA GLU A 94 -45.76 -7.59 17.17
C GLU A 94 -45.32 -6.44 18.09
N ASP A 95 -45.36 -6.67 19.40
CA ASP A 95 -44.73 -5.78 20.36
C ASP A 95 -43.19 -5.93 20.35
N VAL A 96 -42.47 -4.99 20.97
CA VAL A 96 -41.01 -4.94 21.02
C VAL A 96 -40.41 -6.24 21.57
N GLU A 97 -40.97 -6.78 22.66
CA GLU A 97 -40.46 -8.02 23.26
C GLU A 97 -40.76 -9.26 22.40
N GLU A 98 -41.96 -9.34 21.80
CA GLU A 98 -42.29 -10.44 20.86
C GLU A 98 -41.35 -10.44 19.65
N LYS A 99 -41.09 -9.25 19.09
CA LYS A 99 -40.15 -9.05 18.00
C LYS A 99 -38.74 -9.46 18.41
N ARG A 100 -38.30 -9.09 19.62
CA ARG A 100 -36.98 -9.45 20.17
C ARG A 100 -36.84 -10.96 20.31
N LEU A 101 -37.81 -11.64 20.92
CA LEU A 101 -37.81 -13.10 21.08
C LEU A 101 -37.81 -13.82 19.73
N ARG A 102 -38.60 -13.35 18.76
CA ARG A 102 -38.59 -13.90 17.40
C ARG A 102 -37.22 -13.76 16.73
N LEU A 103 -36.59 -12.60 16.86
CA LEU A 103 -35.26 -12.35 16.30
C LEU A 103 -34.19 -13.21 16.99
N LEU A 104 -34.26 -13.38 18.32
CA LEU A 104 -33.37 -14.23 19.09
C LEU A 104 -33.49 -15.71 18.70
N SER A 105 -34.72 -16.23 18.64
CA SER A 105 -34.97 -17.59 18.17
C SER A 105 -34.45 -17.81 16.75
N ASN A 106 -34.60 -16.83 15.86
CA ASN A 106 -34.06 -16.90 14.51
C ASN A 106 -32.51 -16.84 14.49
N SER A 107 -31.87 -16.01 15.33
CA SER A 107 -30.41 -16.00 15.43
C SER A 107 -29.88 -17.32 15.92
N ASP A 108 -30.52 -17.93 16.92
CA ASP A 108 -30.10 -19.19 17.52
C ASP A 108 -30.22 -20.34 16.52
N ARG A 109 -31.35 -20.44 15.81
CA ARG A 109 -31.52 -21.44 14.74
C ARG A 109 -30.49 -21.27 13.64
N ASN A 110 -30.16 -20.03 13.27
CA ASN A 110 -29.12 -19.77 12.27
C ASN A 110 -27.71 -20.09 12.79
N ALA A 111 -27.44 -19.86 14.08
CA ALA A 111 -26.17 -20.19 14.71
C ALA A 111 -25.96 -21.71 14.75
N ILE A 112 -26.98 -22.46 15.19
CA ILE A 112 -26.97 -23.94 15.20
C ILE A 112 -26.77 -24.50 13.79
N ARG A 113 -27.50 -23.96 12.79
CA ARG A 113 -27.32 -24.38 11.40
C ARG A 113 -25.87 -24.15 10.95
N ARG A 114 -25.29 -22.98 11.26
CA ARG A 114 -23.91 -22.63 10.86
C ARG A 114 -22.86 -23.48 11.58
N SER A 115 -23.07 -23.86 12.83
CA SER A 115 -22.13 -24.75 13.55
C SER A 115 -22.15 -26.18 13.00
N GLN A 116 -23.26 -26.60 12.39
CA GLN A 116 -23.44 -27.92 11.78
C GLN A 116 -23.17 -27.91 10.25
N GLU A 117 -22.76 -26.77 9.67
CA GLU A 117 -22.48 -26.65 8.23
C GLU A 117 -21.21 -27.46 7.86
N THR A 118 -21.31 -28.25 6.79
CA THR A 118 -20.12 -28.86 6.19
C THR A 118 -19.23 -27.79 5.53
N PRO A 119 -17.92 -28.04 5.36
CA PRO A 119 -17.02 -27.08 4.70
C PRO A 119 -17.51 -26.64 3.32
N GLN A 120 -18.05 -27.57 2.51
CA GLN A 120 -18.54 -27.27 1.17
C GLN A 120 -19.78 -26.35 1.19
N VAL A 121 -20.71 -26.59 2.13
CA VAL A 121 -21.88 -25.73 2.30
C VAL A 121 -21.47 -24.33 2.76
N LYS A 122 -20.49 -24.23 3.67
CA LYS A 122 -19.92 -22.95 4.12
C LYS A 122 -19.30 -22.17 2.95
N ILE A 123 -18.50 -22.82 2.10
CA ILE A 123 -17.89 -22.21 0.91
C ILE A 123 -18.96 -21.68 -0.04
N ASN A 124 -19.95 -22.51 -0.37
CA ASN A 124 -21.06 -22.12 -1.26
C ASN A 124 -21.85 -20.93 -0.70
N ARG A 125 -22.11 -20.91 0.62
CA ARG A 125 -22.78 -19.79 1.28
C ARG A 125 -21.97 -18.51 1.20
N LEU A 126 -20.65 -18.57 1.46
CA LEU A 126 -19.77 -17.41 1.37
C LEU A 126 -19.64 -16.88 -0.06
N ARG A 127 -19.56 -17.78 -1.05
CA ARG A 127 -19.56 -17.41 -2.48
C ARG A 127 -20.81 -16.62 -2.83
N LYS A 128 -22.00 -17.13 -2.49
CA LYS A 128 -23.28 -16.45 -2.76
C LYS A 128 -23.39 -15.10 -2.05
N ILE A 129 -22.86 -14.98 -0.83
CA ILE A 129 -22.80 -13.70 -0.12
C ILE A 129 -21.92 -12.71 -0.87
N ASN A 130 -20.74 -13.15 -1.34
CA ASN A 130 -19.81 -12.30 -2.09
C ASN A 130 -20.40 -11.84 -3.42
N GLU A 131 -21.06 -12.75 -4.16
CA GLU A 131 -21.77 -12.43 -5.41
C GLU A 131 -22.84 -11.36 -5.18
N ASN A 132 -23.70 -11.55 -4.18
CA ASN A 132 -24.73 -10.57 -3.84
C ASN A 132 -24.14 -9.21 -3.44
N MET A 133 -23.04 -9.20 -2.67
CA MET A 133 -22.35 -7.97 -2.28
C MET A 133 -21.70 -7.29 -3.48
N PHE A 134 -21.17 -8.06 -4.43
CA PHE A 134 -20.62 -7.54 -5.67
C PHE A 134 -21.72 -6.89 -6.51
N SER A 135 -22.83 -7.58 -6.78
CA SER A 135 -23.97 -7.06 -7.54
C SER A 135 -24.52 -5.77 -6.94
N LYS A 136 -24.70 -5.73 -5.60
CA LYS A 136 -25.14 -4.50 -4.90
C LYS A 136 -24.14 -3.35 -5.03
N ARG A 137 -22.83 -3.63 -5.05
CA ARG A 137 -21.81 -2.60 -5.18
C ARG A 137 -21.73 -2.06 -6.61
N SER A 138 -21.89 -2.93 -7.61
CA SER A 138 -21.87 -2.53 -9.02
C SER A 138 -23.08 -1.68 -9.43
N SER A 139 -24.23 -1.89 -8.80
CA SER A 139 -25.45 -1.12 -9.07
C SER A 139 -25.62 0.12 -8.17
N SER A 140 -24.66 0.40 -7.28
CA SER A 140 -24.77 1.47 -6.29
C SER A 140 -24.41 2.83 -6.88
N THR A 141 -25.18 3.86 -6.51
CA THR A 141 -24.97 5.23 -6.97
C THR A 141 -23.68 5.84 -6.40
N ALA A 142 -23.19 6.92 -7.01
CA ALA A 142 -21.98 7.61 -6.54
C ALA A 142 -22.11 8.09 -5.09
N GLU A 143 -23.27 8.64 -4.72
CA GLU A 143 -23.55 9.13 -3.37
C GLU A 143 -23.56 7.98 -2.33
N GLU A 144 -24.19 6.85 -2.65
CA GLU A 144 -24.16 5.67 -1.77
C GLU A 144 -22.75 5.09 -1.61
N GLN A 145 -21.95 5.12 -2.68
CA GLN A 145 -20.57 4.69 -2.62
C GLN A 145 -19.73 5.60 -1.71
N GLU A 146 -19.96 6.91 -1.77
CA GLU A 146 -19.30 7.88 -0.90
C GLU A 146 -19.71 7.70 0.56
N LYS A 147 -21.01 7.66 0.86
CA LYS A 147 -21.52 7.37 2.22
C LYS A 147 -20.91 6.10 2.79
N ARG A 148 -20.76 5.04 1.99
CA ARG A 148 -20.11 3.79 2.42
C ARG A 148 -18.63 3.98 2.74
N ARG A 149 -17.89 4.72 1.90
CA ARG A 149 -16.48 5.04 2.15
C ARG A 149 -16.32 5.87 3.42
N ASP A 150 -17.26 6.78 3.68
CA ASP A 150 -17.24 7.66 4.85
C ASP A 150 -17.47 6.87 6.14
N CYS A 151 -18.53 6.05 6.18
CA CYS A 151 -18.79 5.15 7.29
C CYS A 151 -17.60 4.21 7.58
N GLU A 152 -16.94 3.70 6.54
CA GLU A 152 -15.75 2.85 6.72
C GLU A 152 -14.54 3.65 7.27
N ARG A 153 -14.32 4.89 6.79
CA ARG A 153 -13.27 5.76 7.35
C ARG A 153 -13.50 6.02 8.83
N ASP A 154 -14.73 6.31 9.23
CA ASP A 154 -15.07 6.60 10.62
C ASP A 154 -14.94 5.36 11.50
N ARG A 155 -15.44 4.20 11.04
CA ARG A 155 -15.24 2.93 11.74
C ARG A 155 -13.77 2.59 11.95
N ILE A 156 -12.91 2.83 10.95
CA ILE A 156 -11.47 2.61 11.05
C ILE A 156 -10.84 3.61 12.04
N ARG A 157 -11.29 4.87 12.04
CA ARG A 157 -10.82 5.90 12.95
C ARG A 157 -11.12 5.52 14.39
N ASP A 158 -12.36 5.14 14.69
CA ASP A 158 -12.81 4.73 16.02
C ASP A 158 -12.06 3.49 16.50
N LYS A 159 -11.89 2.50 15.61
CA LYS A 159 -11.10 1.30 15.94
C LYS A 159 -9.65 1.64 16.31
N ARG A 160 -9.05 2.65 15.66
CA ARG A 160 -7.65 3.07 15.90
C ARG A 160 -7.50 3.96 17.14
N SER A 161 -8.52 4.72 17.51
CA SER A 161 -8.48 5.59 18.70
C SER A 161 -8.52 4.78 20.00
N THR A 162 -9.24 3.64 20.00
CA THR A 162 -9.34 2.73 21.15
C THR A 162 -8.34 1.56 21.08
N GLU A 163 -7.41 1.57 20.12
CA GLU A 163 -6.45 0.48 19.92
C GLU A 163 -5.39 0.49 21.03
N PRO A 164 -5.12 -0.66 21.70
CA PRO A 164 -4.05 -0.76 22.68
C PRO A 164 -2.68 -0.66 21.99
N GLU A 165 -1.67 -0.21 22.74
CA GLU A 165 -0.38 0.20 22.18
C GLU A 165 0.42 -0.95 21.55
N ASP A 166 0.28 -2.17 22.08
CA ASP A 166 0.86 -3.40 21.53
C ASP A 166 0.31 -3.71 20.13
N VAL A 167 -1.01 -3.65 19.95
CA VAL A 167 -1.68 -3.87 18.67
C VAL A 167 -1.31 -2.77 17.68
N ARG A 168 -1.22 -1.52 18.12
CA ARG A 168 -0.74 -0.39 17.31
C ARG A 168 0.68 -0.62 16.79
N LYS A 169 1.60 -1.06 17.65
CA LYS A 169 2.99 -1.40 17.26
C LYS A 169 3.03 -2.53 16.26
N MET A 170 2.24 -3.59 16.46
CA MET A 170 2.14 -4.71 15.52
C MET A 170 1.60 -4.27 14.17
N ARG A 171 0.55 -3.44 14.15
CA ARG A 171 0.00 -2.86 12.92
C ARG A 171 1.05 -2.02 12.18
N SER A 172 1.78 -1.17 12.88
CA SER A 172 2.84 -0.33 12.29
C SER A 172 3.98 -1.17 11.69
N ARG A 173 4.42 -2.23 12.40
CA ARG A 173 5.42 -3.18 11.88
C ARG A 173 4.93 -3.90 10.63
N ALA A 174 3.70 -4.40 10.64
CA ALA A 174 3.11 -5.08 9.49
C ALA A 174 2.94 -4.15 8.27
N VAL A 175 2.57 -2.88 8.49
CA VAL A 175 2.53 -1.87 7.42
C VAL A 175 3.93 -1.63 6.86
N ALA A 176 4.94 -1.43 7.72
CA ALA A 176 6.32 -1.23 7.27
C ALA A 176 6.85 -2.42 6.46
N GLN A 177 6.62 -3.65 6.92
CA GLN A 177 7.00 -4.87 6.20
C GLN A 177 6.35 -4.96 4.83
N ARG A 178 5.03 -4.70 4.73
CA ARG A 178 4.33 -4.68 3.43
C ARG A 178 4.87 -3.60 2.51
N SER A 179 5.11 -2.39 3.03
CA SER A 179 5.68 -1.30 2.23
C SER A 179 7.09 -1.62 1.72
N CYS A 180 7.93 -2.28 2.54
CA CYS A 180 9.24 -2.74 2.09
C CYS A 180 9.13 -3.83 1.01
N ALA A 181 8.23 -4.80 1.18
CA ALA A 181 8.01 -5.85 0.19
C ALA A 181 7.53 -5.30 -1.16
N VAL A 182 6.59 -4.35 -1.14
CA VAL A 182 6.12 -3.66 -2.36
C VAL A 182 7.27 -2.92 -3.03
N LYS A 183 8.10 -2.19 -2.26
CA LYS A 183 9.27 -1.46 -2.79
C LYS A 183 10.34 -2.38 -3.39
N ALA A 184 10.53 -3.57 -2.83
CA ALA A 184 11.48 -4.55 -3.35
C ALA A 184 11.06 -5.10 -4.72
N GLN A 185 9.75 -5.09 -5.01
CA GLN A 185 9.16 -5.54 -6.28
C GLN A 185 8.88 -4.37 -7.24
N GLU A 186 9.26 -3.13 -6.90
CA GLU A 186 9.07 -1.97 -7.78
C GLU A 186 9.88 -2.13 -9.07
N THR A 187 9.24 -1.84 -10.21
CA THR A 187 9.98 -1.69 -11.47
C THR A 187 10.83 -0.42 -11.44
N ILE A 188 11.79 -0.31 -12.36
CA ILE A 188 12.63 0.89 -12.49
C ILE A 188 11.76 2.14 -12.73
N ALA A 189 10.75 2.05 -13.60
CA ALA A 189 9.84 3.15 -13.89
C ALA A 189 9.06 3.59 -12.64
N GLN A 190 8.54 2.65 -11.84
CA GLN A 190 7.85 2.93 -10.59
C GLN A 190 8.79 3.56 -9.55
N THR A 191 10.03 3.07 -9.46
CA THR A 191 11.06 3.62 -8.58
C THR A 191 11.37 5.08 -8.94
N LEU A 192 11.53 5.38 -10.23
CA LEU A 192 11.79 6.73 -10.73
C LEU A 192 10.60 7.66 -10.47
N ALA A 193 9.37 7.22 -10.74
CA ALA A 193 8.15 7.98 -10.48
C ALA A 193 7.97 8.29 -8.98
N ARG A 194 8.27 7.32 -8.10
CA ARG A 194 8.24 7.54 -6.65
C ARG A 194 9.30 8.55 -6.24
N ARG A 195 10.55 8.39 -6.70
CA ARG A 195 11.64 9.32 -6.40
C ARG A 195 11.34 10.73 -6.89
N SER A 196 10.77 10.89 -8.09
CA SER A 196 10.41 12.21 -8.63
C SER A 196 9.27 12.86 -7.83
N ALA A 197 8.25 12.09 -7.43
CA ALA A 197 7.19 12.56 -6.56
C ALA A 197 7.71 12.96 -5.17
N ASP A 198 8.63 12.18 -4.60
CA ASP A 198 9.28 12.49 -3.31
C ASP A 198 10.08 13.80 -3.40
N LEU A 199 10.81 14.01 -4.51
CA LEU A 199 11.52 15.25 -4.80
C LEU A 199 10.57 16.45 -4.93
N ALA A 200 9.47 16.31 -5.68
CA ALA A 200 8.49 17.36 -5.85
C ALA A 200 7.84 17.77 -4.51
N ARG A 201 7.57 16.81 -3.62
CA ARG A 201 7.08 17.12 -2.26
C ARG A 201 8.11 17.85 -1.43
N LYS A 202 9.38 17.43 -1.47
CA LYS A 202 10.48 18.10 -0.75
C LYS A 202 10.73 19.52 -1.25
N ALA A 203 10.67 19.74 -2.56
CA ALA A 203 10.82 21.06 -3.17
C ALA A 203 9.72 22.04 -2.73
N LYS A 204 8.48 21.56 -2.55
CA LYS A 204 7.37 22.36 -2.02
C LYS A 204 7.46 22.61 -0.51
N SER A 205 8.18 21.75 0.21
CA SER A 205 8.32 21.80 1.68
C SER A 205 9.62 22.47 2.14
N SER A 206 10.53 22.84 1.24
CA SER A 206 11.77 23.48 1.64
C SER A 206 11.51 24.93 2.07
N GLY A 207 11.40 25.14 3.37
CA GLY A 207 11.86 26.39 3.96
C GLY A 207 13.28 26.68 3.48
N ALA A 208 13.61 27.95 3.32
CA ALA A 208 14.74 28.51 2.55
C ALA A 208 16.16 27.96 2.81
N LEU A 209 16.36 27.02 3.75
CA LEU A 209 17.67 26.59 4.22
C LEU A 209 18.28 25.39 3.49
N LEU A 210 17.50 24.60 2.74
CA LEU A 210 17.95 23.30 2.21
C LEU A 210 18.16 23.25 0.69
N GLY A 211 18.10 24.39 -0.02
CA GLY A 211 18.00 24.49 -1.48
C GLY A 211 18.83 23.47 -2.28
N ILE A 212 20.13 23.35 -2.02
CA ILE A 212 21.03 22.42 -2.75
C ILE A 212 21.04 21.02 -2.15
N ALA A 213 20.84 20.86 -0.84
CA ALA A 213 20.82 19.53 -0.18
C ALA A 213 19.49 18.78 -0.38
N ALA A 214 18.40 19.50 -0.64
CA ALA A 214 17.08 18.94 -0.93
C ALA A 214 16.89 18.57 -2.40
N SER A 215 17.51 19.34 -3.30
CA SER A 215 17.68 18.92 -4.68
C SER A 215 18.80 17.87 -4.69
N ASN A 216 18.60 16.66 -5.18
CA ASN A 216 19.72 15.74 -5.42
C ASN A 216 20.61 16.21 -6.60
N HIS A 217 20.78 17.53 -6.74
CA HIS A 217 21.63 18.15 -7.74
C HIS A 217 23.08 17.80 -7.38
N ARG A 218 23.67 16.90 -8.15
CA ARG A 218 25.08 16.59 -8.05
C ARG A 218 25.81 17.68 -8.84
N PRO A 219 26.48 18.64 -8.19
CA PRO A 219 27.22 19.65 -8.94
C PRO A 219 28.22 18.93 -9.84
N MET A 220 28.31 19.36 -11.10
CA MET A 220 29.30 18.82 -12.00
C MET A 220 30.69 19.06 -11.42
N ALA A 221 31.55 18.03 -11.49
CA ALA A 221 32.93 18.17 -11.08
C ALA A 221 33.61 19.23 -11.95
N HIS A 222 33.95 20.38 -11.36
CA HIS A 222 34.65 21.45 -12.04
C HIS A 222 36.14 21.35 -11.75
N TYR A 223 36.96 21.33 -12.79
CA TYR A 223 38.41 21.35 -12.66
C TYR A 223 38.92 22.79 -12.58
N LEU A 224 39.40 23.21 -11.41
CA LEU A 224 39.91 24.58 -11.17
C LEU A 224 41.37 24.78 -11.67
N GLY A 225 41.94 23.79 -12.37
CA GLY A 225 43.33 23.81 -12.84
C GLY A 225 44.32 23.18 -11.85
N ARG A 226 45.61 23.37 -12.10
CA ARG A 226 46.68 22.99 -11.16
C ARG A 226 46.83 24.07 -10.07
N MET A 227 47.09 23.65 -8.84
CA MET A 227 47.36 24.55 -7.70
C MET A 227 48.85 24.91 -7.71
N ASN A 228 49.25 25.85 -8.56
CA ASN A 228 50.66 26.19 -8.80
C ASN A 228 50.99 27.68 -8.69
N GLN A 229 50.02 28.53 -8.34
CA GLN A 229 50.26 29.95 -8.15
C GLN A 229 50.73 30.21 -6.73
N GLU A 230 51.88 30.84 -6.55
CA GLU A 230 52.42 31.10 -5.22
C GLU A 230 52.06 32.51 -4.76
N CYS A 231 51.65 32.63 -3.50
CA CYS A 231 51.47 33.94 -2.88
C CYS A 231 52.83 34.60 -2.63
N SER A 232 52.98 35.85 -3.08
CA SER A 232 54.21 36.64 -2.93
C SER A 232 54.66 36.84 -1.48
N PHE A 233 53.73 36.80 -0.52
CA PHE A 233 54.02 37.04 0.90
C PHE A 233 54.26 35.75 1.67
N CYS A 234 53.34 34.78 1.56
CA CYS A 234 53.30 33.58 2.40
C CYS A 234 53.83 32.32 1.70
N LYS A 235 54.12 32.40 0.39
CA LYS A 235 54.51 31.27 -0.50
C LYS A 235 53.52 30.10 -0.53
N ALA A 236 52.30 30.27 -0.05
CA ALA A 236 51.26 29.24 -0.18
C ALA A 236 50.82 29.11 -1.64
N GLN A 237 50.48 27.88 -2.05
CA GLN A 237 50.03 27.56 -3.40
C GLN A 237 48.51 27.72 -3.55
N TYR A 238 48.10 28.29 -4.67
CA TYR A 238 46.73 28.68 -5.00
C TYR A 238 46.35 28.25 -6.41
N PHE A 239 45.06 28.11 -6.66
CA PHE A 239 44.52 27.99 -8.02
C PHE A 239 44.47 29.37 -8.68
N LYS A 240 44.71 29.42 -10.00
CA LYS A 240 44.67 30.68 -10.77
C LYS A 240 43.36 31.44 -10.62
N VAL A 241 42.24 30.72 -10.49
CA VAL A 241 40.89 31.28 -10.35
C VAL A 241 40.63 31.96 -9.01
N GLU A 242 41.44 31.68 -7.98
CA GLU A 242 41.30 32.30 -6.65
C GLU A 242 41.97 33.67 -6.57
N THR A 243 42.57 34.14 -7.66
CA THR A 243 43.23 35.43 -7.73
C THR A 243 42.20 36.56 -7.82
N THR A 244 42.35 37.60 -7.01
CA THR A 244 41.52 38.81 -7.16
C THR A 244 41.83 39.55 -8.46
N LYS A 245 40.98 40.51 -8.86
CA LYS A 245 41.22 41.38 -10.04
C LYS A 245 42.58 42.10 -10.01
N GLN A 246 43.16 42.26 -8.83
CA GLN A 246 44.45 42.91 -8.61
C GLN A 246 45.65 41.93 -8.63
N GLY A 247 45.43 40.65 -8.96
CA GLY A 247 46.53 39.67 -8.99
C GLY A 247 46.98 39.16 -7.62
N LYS A 248 46.25 39.49 -6.54
CA LYS A 248 46.65 39.16 -5.16
C LYS A 248 45.78 38.06 -4.56
N PHE A 249 46.39 37.23 -3.71
CA PHE A 249 45.71 36.20 -2.91
C PHE A 249 45.44 36.74 -1.51
N ASN A 250 44.16 36.88 -1.16
CA ASN A 250 43.75 37.37 0.17
C ASN A 250 43.51 36.24 1.17
N SER A 251 43.38 35.00 0.70
CA SER A 251 42.98 33.86 1.53
C SER A 251 44.04 33.38 2.53
N CYS A 252 45.37 33.49 2.27
CA CYS A 252 46.39 33.01 3.23
C CYS A 252 46.80 34.07 4.25
N CYS A 253 47.05 35.29 3.80
CA CYS A 253 47.73 36.31 4.59
C CYS A 253 47.06 37.68 4.49
N MET A 254 45.85 37.74 3.91
CA MET A 254 45.15 39.00 3.65
C MET A 254 46.03 40.00 2.88
N GLY A 255 46.77 39.53 1.87
CA GLY A 255 47.70 40.36 1.10
C GLY A 255 48.94 40.81 1.88
N GLY A 256 49.39 40.02 2.86
CA GLY A 256 50.60 40.26 3.66
C GLY A 256 50.35 40.94 5.00
N ALA A 257 49.10 41.23 5.35
CA ALA A 257 48.72 41.83 6.63
C ALA A 257 48.95 40.88 7.82
N VAL A 258 48.84 39.57 7.59
CA VAL A 258 49.08 38.55 8.62
C VAL A 258 50.44 37.88 8.40
N LYS A 259 51.36 38.04 9.36
CA LYS A 259 52.61 37.27 9.41
C LYS A 259 52.34 35.90 10.01
N LEU A 260 52.36 34.87 9.17
CA LEU A 260 52.26 33.48 9.62
C LEU A 260 53.66 32.98 10.01
N GLU A 261 53.88 32.79 11.31
CA GLU A 261 55.11 32.16 11.79
C GLU A 261 55.09 30.66 11.47
N GLN A 262 55.96 30.23 10.56
CA GLN A 262 56.14 28.81 10.27
C GLN A 262 57.04 28.20 11.35
N LYS A 263 56.44 27.59 12.37
CA LYS A 263 57.18 26.77 13.33
C LYS A 263 57.91 25.65 12.57
N PRO A 264 59.20 25.37 12.88
CA PRO A 264 59.95 24.33 12.20
C PRO A 264 59.27 22.98 12.44
N ILE A 265 58.78 22.36 11.36
CA ILE A 265 58.15 21.04 11.44
C ILE A 265 59.21 20.03 11.91
N PRO A 266 58.94 19.25 12.98
CA PRO A 266 59.85 18.21 13.47
C PRO A 266 60.33 17.27 12.36
N LEU A 267 61.63 16.95 12.36
CA LEU A 267 62.25 16.10 11.33
C LEU A 267 61.59 14.72 11.22
N ALA A 268 61.10 14.16 12.34
CA ALA A 268 60.36 12.90 12.36
C ALA A 268 59.07 12.97 11.52
N LEU A 269 58.28 14.04 11.66
CA LEU A 269 57.07 14.25 10.86
C LEU A 269 57.41 14.49 9.39
N LYS A 270 58.47 15.27 9.10
CA LYS A 270 58.93 15.47 7.72
C LYS A 270 59.28 14.14 7.04
N LYS A 271 59.96 13.23 7.75
CA LYS A 271 60.29 11.89 7.22
C LYS A 271 59.02 11.10 6.88
N LEU A 272 58.05 11.04 7.79
CA LEU A 272 56.78 10.30 7.57
C LEU A 272 55.95 10.87 6.41
N PHE A 273 55.93 12.19 6.22
CA PHE A 273 55.18 12.80 5.12
C PHE A 273 55.88 12.67 3.76
N LEU A 274 57.20 12.80 3.72
CA LEU A 274 57.98 12.84 2.47
C LEU A 274 58.41 11.47 1.93
N THR A 275 58.36 10.40 2.74
CA THR A 275 58.63 9.04 2.27
C THR A 275 57.58 8.59 1.25
N ASN A 276 58.06 8.20 0.07
CA ASN A 276 57.28 7.67 -1.05
C ASN A 276 57.49 6.16 -1.20
N LYS A 277 56.67 5.51 -2.04
CA LYS A 277 56.73 4.06 -2.30
C LYS A 277 58.11 3.57 -2.75
N ASP A 278 58.89 4.46 -3.38
CA ASP A 278 60.19 4.14 -3.97
C ASP A 278 61.37 4.31 -2.98
N SER A 279 61.07 4.48 -1.69
CA SER A 279 62.10 4.63 -0.66
C SER A 279 62.83 3.31 -0.43
N LYS A 280 64.18 3.34 -0.36
CA LYS A 280 65.03 2.16 -0.11
C LYS A 280 64.72 1.43 1.20
N ASN A 281 64.05 2.09 2.14
CA ASN A 281 63.73 1.56 3.45
C ASN A 281 62.23 1.21 3.54
N LYS A 282 61.92 -0.09 3.39
CA LYS A 282 60.54 -0.61 3.31
C LYS A 282 59.74 -0.42 4.60
N ASP A 283 60.40 -0.42 5.76
CA ASP A 283 59.72 -0.32 7.05
C ASP A 283 59.28 1.12 7.34
N LEU A 284 60.13 2.10 7.03
CA LEU A 284 59.77 3.52 7.03
C LEU A 284 58.56 3.83 6.12
N TRP A 285 58.46 3.15 4.97
CA TRP A 285 57.30 3.33 4.08
C TRP A 285 56.00 2.80 4.70
N LYS A 286 56.04 1.65 5.39
CA LYS A 286 54.86 1.09 6.08
C LYS A 286 54.39 2.02 7.20
N GLU A 287 55.32 2.55 8.00
CA GLU A 287 55.02 3.52 9.05
C GLU A 287 54.42 4.81 8.50
N ALA A 288 55.01 5.36 7.44
CA ALA A 288 54.49 6.53 6.75
C ALA A 288 53.10 6.33 6.17
N LYS A 289 52.83 5.14 5.61
CA LYS A 289 51.51 4.78 5.08
C LYS A 289 50.48 4.71 6.22
N ASN A 290 50.79 4.00 7.30
CA ASN A 290 49.93 3.90 8.48
C ASN A 290 49.63 5.28 9.08
N PHE A 291 50.65 6.14 9.18
CA PHE A 291 50.51 7.50 9.66
C PHE A 291 49.59 8.36 8.77
N LYS A 292 49.74 8.28 7.44
CA LYS A 292 48.89 9.02 6.49
C LYS A 292 47.43 8.56 6.52
N GLU A 293 47.19 7.24 6.61
CA GLU A 293 45.85 6.65 6.66
C GLU A 293 45.12 6.98 7.99
N ASN A 294 45.86 6.98 9.10
CA ASN A 294 45.30 7.16 10.44
C ASN A 294 45.55 8.55 11.05
N CYS A 295 46.01 9.54 10.27
CA CYS A 295 46.37 10.88 10.76
C CYS A 295 45.24 11.54 11.59
N ARG A 296 43.97 11.32 11.23
CA ARG A 296 42.81 11.82 12.00
C ARG A 296 42.68 11.16 13.38
N GLN A 297 42.97 9.88 13.49
CA GLN A 297 42.91 9.15 14.76
C GLN A 297 44.03 9.62 15.70
N TYR A 298 45.25 9.81 15.19
CA TYR A 298 46.37 10.37 15.96
C TYR A 298 46.06 11.79 16.49
N ASN A 299 45.43 12.64 15.67
CA ASN A 299 45.01 13.97 16.12
C ASN A 299 43.93 13.90 17.21
N ASN A 300 42.99 12.96 17.09
CA ASN A 300 41.96 12.77 18.11
C ASN A 300 42.53 12.23 19.43
N SER A 301 43.52 11.33 19.38
CA SER A 301 44.17 10.81 20.59
C SER A 301 45.06 11.84 21.27
N LEU A 302 45.74 12.70 20.50
CA LEU A 302 46.57 13.79 21.03
C LEU A 302 45.75 14.96 21.58
N ALA A 303 44.52 15.18 21.09
CA ALA A 303 43.64 16.23 21.58
C ALA A 303 42.99 15.90 22.94
N MET A 304 42.98 14.62 23.34
CA MET A 304 42.45 14.15 24.63
C MET A 304 43.56 13.85 25.66
N ALA A 305 44.82 14.11 25.31
CA ALA A 305 46.00 13.87 26.13
C ALA A 305 46.48 15.14 26.85
#